data_AF-A0A0R1RXD1-F1
#
_entry.id   AF-A0A0R1RXD1-F1
#
_cell.length_a   1.000
_cell.length_b   1.000
_cell.length_c   1.000
_cell.angle_alpha   90.00
_cell.angle_beta   90.00
_cell.angle_gamma   90.00
#
_symmetry.space_group_name_H-M   'P 1'
#
loop_
_entity.id
_entity.type
_entity.pdbx_description
1 polymer ?
#
loop_
_entity_poly.entity_id
_entity_poly.type
_entity_poly.pdbx_seq_one_letter_code
_entity_poly.pdbx_strand_id
1 'polypeptide(L)'
;MYEVTAKQLISDTELIRRANAGDSISFTALFKRYLPLVRKLQRQYYFKQLDRDDWEQEAQIVCWKIIKKFDENNGATFGSFFKISLRNRAFDILRREKKIESVNQYFNQDDEADNVVDYSRSRPDDCAICRTEVDEFLTYCSLFELSVFDLITKGHTKTEMRRILNCDERSIDGALNRCRKKLKLVLK
;
A
#
# COMPACT_ATOMS: atom_id res chain seq x y z
N MET A 1 38.38 31.35 5.94
CA MET A 1 38.88 30.13 5.28
C MET A 1 37.69 29.39 4.71
N TYR A 2 37.73 29.11 3.40
CA TYR A 2 36.66 28.51 2.62
C TYR A 2 36.60 26.98 2.87
N GLU A 3 35.63 26.52 3.65
CA GLU A 3 35.22 25.10 3.71
C GLU A 3 33.74 24.91 3.37
N VAL A 4 33.22 25.74 2.47
CA VAL A 4 31.87 25.59 1.92
C VAL A 4 31.97 25.45 0.41
N THR A 5 32.43 24.28 -0.05
CA THR A 5 32.12 23.83 -1.43
C THR A 5 32.41 22.34 -1.60
N ALA A 6 31.46 21.65 -2.22
CA ALA A 6 31.55 20.28 -2.75
C ALA A 6 31.19 19.09 -1.85
N LYS A 7 30.17 19.21 -0.98
CA LYS A 7 29.33 18.04 -0.71
C LYS A 7 28.46 17.83 -1.94
N GLN A 8 29.01 17.17 -2.96
CA GLN A 8 28.28 16.71 -4.13
C GLN A 8 26.94 16.15 -3.65
N LEU A 9 25.84 16.76 -4.11
CA LEU A 9 24.49 16.31 -3.79
C LEU A 9 24.32 14.95 -4.47
N ILE A 10 24.72 13.87 -3.78
CA ILE A 10 24.64 12.51 -4.30
C ILE A 10 23.21 12.30 -4.79
N SER A 11 23.07 11.86 -6.05
CA SER A 11 21.76 11.62 -6.65
C SER A 11 21.05 10.47 -5.94
N ASP A 12 19.72 10.42 -6.05
CA ASP A 12 18.94 9.32 -5.48
C ASP A 12 19.37 7.99 -6.09
N THR A 13 19.59 7.94 -7.42
CA THR A 13 20.18 6.82 -8.15
C THR A 13 21.45 6.30 -7.46
N GLU A 14 22.41 7.18 -7.17
CA GLU A 14 23.68 6.75 -6.58
C GLU A 14 23.52 6.28 -5.13
N LEU A 15 22.66 6.94 -4.35
CA LEU A 15 22.32 6.48 -3.00
C LEU A 15 21.62 5.11 -3.02
N ILE A 16 20.71 4.88 -3.96
CA ILE A 16 20.01 3.60 -4.15
C ILE A 16 21.02 2.51 -4.51
N ARG A 17 21.93 2.77 -5.46
CA ARG A 17 22.96 1.81 -5.88
C ARG A 17 23.84 1.38 -4.71
N ARG A 18 24.34 2.33 -3.93
CA ARG A 18 25.18 2.06 -2.74
C ARG A 18 24.39 1.35 -1.64
N ALA A 19 23.18 1.82 -1.33
CA ALA A 19 22.31 1.17 -0.35
C ALA A 19 21.98 -0.27 -0.75
N ASN A 20 21.77 -0.52 -2.04
CA ASN A 20 21.52 -1.87 -2.54
C ASN A 20 22.75 -2.79 -2.37
N ALA A 21 23.96 -2.23 -2.47
CA ALA A 21 25.23 -2.91 -2.19
C ALA A 21 25.51 -3.11 -0.68
N GLY A 22 24.63 -2.64 0.20
CA GLY A 22 24.73 -2.82 1.66
C GLY A 22 25.26 -1.62 2.43
N ASP A 23 25.49 -0.47 1.76
CA ASP A 23 25.90 0.75 2.45
C ASP A 23 24.76 1.36 3.26
N SER A 24 24.82 1.18 4.58
CA SER A 24 23.83 1.71 5.53
C SER A 24 23.82 3.24 5.58
N ILE A 25 24.95 3.91 5.32
CA ILE A 25 25.04 5.38 5.32
C ILE A 25 24.23 5.93 4.15
N SER A 26 24.39 5.33 2.96
CA SER A 26 23.61 5.71 1.78
C SER A 26 22.11 5.43 1.96
N PHE A 27 21.75 4.30 2.59
CA PHE A 27 20.36 4.02 2.96
C PHE A 27 19.78 5.10 3.87
N THR A 28 20.48 5.43 4.96
CA THR A 28 20.04 6.45 5.92
C THR A 28 19.93 7.83 5.26
N ALA A 29 20.87 8.19 4.38
CA ALA A 29 20.83 9.45 3.65
C ALA A 29 19.61 9.53 2.71
N LEU A 30 19.35 8.46 1.94
CA LEU A 30 18.18 8.37 1.07
C LEU A 30 16.87 8.44 1.88
N PHE A 31 16.75 7.66 2.95
CA PHE A 31 15.55 7.63 3.77
C PHE A 31 15.28 9.00 4.42
N LYS A 32 16.32 9.67 4.94
CA LYS A 32 16.19 11.04 5.48
C LYS A 32 15.67 12.03 4.42
N ARG A 33 16.05 11.88 3.15
CA ARG A 33 15.54 12.72 2.05
C ARG A 33 14.03 12.54 1.82
N TYR A 34 13.52 11.32 2.00
CA TYR A 34 12.10 10.99 1.84
C TYR A 34 11.29 11.03 3.14
N LEU A 35 11.91 11.29 4.28
CA LEU A 35 11.22 11.39 5.58
C LEU A 35 10.05 12.39 5.60
N PRO A 36 10.10 13.55 4.90
CA PRO A 36 8.95 14.44 4.80
C PRO A 36 7.72 13.78 4.14
N LEU A 37 7.93 12.90 3.15
CA LEU A 37 6.86 12.12 2.51
C LEU A 37 6.24 11.13 3.50
N VAL A 38 7.09 10.42 4.26
CA VAL A 38 6.66 9.45 5.28
C VAL A 38 5.76 10.12 6.31
N ARG A 39 6.20 11.28 6.84
CA ARG A 39 5.44 12.05 7.82
C ARG A 39 4.16 12.66 7.25
N LYS A 40 4.20 13.09 5.98
CA LYS A 40 3.00 13.59 5.28
C LYS A 40 1.93 12.50 5.15
N LEU A 41 2.33 11.29 4.78
CA LEU A 41 1.42 10.14 4.69
C LEU A 41 0.90 9.74 6.07
N GLN A 42 1.74 9.74 7.10
CA GLN A 42 1.31 9.44 8.46
C GLN A 42 0.12 10.29 8.90
N ARG A 43 0.17 11.61 8.64
CA ARG A 43 -0.92 12.54 9.01
C ARG A 43 -2.23 12.30 8.26
N GLN A 44 -2.23 11.50 7.20
CA GLN A 44 -3.43 11.19 6.41
C GLN A 44 -4.16 9.95 6.93
N TYR A 45 -3.53 9.16 7.80
CA TYR A 45 -4.06 7.91 8.31
C TYR A 45 -4.06 7.93 9.83
N TYR A 46 -5.12 7.39 10.42
CA TYR A 46 -5.18 7.16 11.86
C TYR A 46 -4.98 5.67 12.11
N PHE A 47 -3.82 5.31 12.66
CA PHE A 47 -3.51 3.94 13.09
C PHE A 47 -3.85 3.81 14.57
N LYS A 48 -4.55 2.75 14.97
CA LYS A 48 -4.93 2.55 16.38
C LYS A 48 -3.80 1.96 17.20
N GLN A 49 -3.00 1.09 16.60
CA GLN A 49 -1.98 0.31 17.31
C GLN A 49 -0.54 0.70 16.98
N LEU A 50 -0.33 1.69 16.10
CA LEU A 50 0.99 2.17 15.75
C LEU A 50 1.19 3.59 16.24
N ASP A 51 2.32 3.81 16.91
CA ASP A 51 2.82 5.15 17.15
C ASP A 51 3.62 5.69 15.96
N ARG A 52 4.30 6.81 16.19
CA ARG A 52 5.11 7.46 15.16
C ARG A 52 6.40 6.73 14.84
N ASP A 53 7.04 6.15 15.84
CA ASP A 53 8.30 5.47 15.65
C ASP A 53 8.06 4.12 14.97
N ASP A 54 6.96 3.44 15.28
CA ASP A 54 6.49 2.25 14.56
C ASP A 54 6.24 2.55 13.07
N TRP A 55 5.56 3.67 12.77
CA TRP A 55 5.32 4.07 11.39
C TRP A 55 6.62 4.40 10.64
N GLU A 56 7.55 5.11 11.28
CA GLU A 56 8.85 5.39 10.68
C GLU A 56 9.66 4.09 10.44
N GLN A 57 9.57 3.08 11.31
CA GLN A 57 10.17 1.76 11.09
C GLN A 57 9.52 1.01 9.92
N GLU A 58 8.19 0.97 9.85
CA GLU A 58 7.46 0.38 8.72
C GLU A 58 7.85 1.05 7.39
N ALA A 59 8.01 2.37 7.39
CA ALA A 59 8.46 3.11 6.23
C ALA A 59 9.90 2.77 5.82
N GLN A 60 10.80 2.54 6.79
CA GLN A 60 12.17 2.08 6.51
C GLN A 60 12.17 0.70 5.85
N ILE A 61 11.35 -0.24 6.35
CA ILE A 61 11.20 -1.58 5.76
C ILE A 61 10.70 -1.48 4.32
N VAL A 62 9.70 -0.64 4.06
CA VAL A 62 9.17 -0.40 2.71
C VAL A 62 10.25 0.22 1.81
N CYS A 63 10.99 1.22 2.30
CA CYS A 63 12.08 1.85 1.56
C CYS A 63 13.14 0.82 1.14
N TRP A 64 13.58 -0.02 2.08
CA TRP A 64 14.55 -1.08 1.82
C TRP A 64 14.06 -2.09 0.75
N LYS A 65 12.80 -2.54 0.86
CA LYS A 65 12.19 -3.44 -0.13
C LYS A 65 12.15 -2.82 -1.52
N ILE A 66 11.96 -1.51 -1.62
CA ILE A 66 11.92 -0.80 -2.89
C ILE A 66 13.32 -0.63 -3.47
N ILE A 67 14.32 -0.26 -2.66
CA ILE A 67 15.71 -0.18 -3.11
C ILE A 67 16.15 -1.48 -3.78
N LYS A 68 15.74 -2.63 -3.24
CA LYS A 68 16.03 -3.96 -3.80
C LYS A 68 15.33 -4.26 -5.13
N LYS A 69 14.27 -3.54 -5.47
CA LYS A 69 13.42 -3.78 -6.66
C LYS A 69 13.42 -2.62 -7.66
N PHE A 70 14.04 -1.50 -7.30
CA PHE A 70 14.00 -0.30 -8.12
C PHE A 70 14.83 -0.50 -9.37
N ASP A 71 14.24 -0.18 -10.52
CA ASP A 71 14.88 -0.24 -11.81
C ASP A 71 14.67 1.11 -12.50
N GLU A 72 15.78 1.81 -12.71
CA GLU A 72 15.80 3.16 -13.28
C GLU A 72 15.30 3.19 -14.73
N ASN A 73 15.32 2.05 -15.43
CA ASN A 73 14.88 1.96 -16.81
C ASN A 73 13.36 1.79 -16.96
N ASN A 74 12.62 1.57 -15.86
CA ASN A 74 11.16 1.38 -15.90
C ASN A 74 10.37 2.69 -15.99
N GLY A 75 11.03 3.86 -15.98
CA GLY A 75 10.41 5.17 -16.21
C GLY A 75 9.67 5.77 -15.00
N ALA A 76 9.56 5.05 -13.89
CA ALA A 76 9.06 5.59 -12.62
C ALA A 76 10.19 6.17 -11.78
N THR A 77 9.96 7.31 -11.13
CA THR A 77 10.90 7.83 -10.13
C THR A 77 10.83 7.01 -8.85
N PHE A 78 11.94 6.91 -8.13
CA PHE A 78 11.97 6.25 -6.81
C PHE A 78 10.93 6.84 -5.87
N GLY A 79 10.79 8.17 -5.83
CA GLY A 79 9.81 8.85 -4.99
C GLY A 79 8.36 8.47 -5.29
N SER A 80 7.99 8.37 -6.57
CA SER A 80 6.65 7.92 -6.96
C SER A 80 6.40 6.47 -6.52
N PHE A 81 7.37 5.59 -6.75
CA PHE A 81 7.25 4.19 -6.38
C PHE A 81 7.21 3.98 -4.85
N PHE A 82 8.03 4.75 -4.11
CA PHE A 82 8.03 4.75 -2.65
C PHE A 82 6.72 5.27 -2.08
N LYS A 83 6.18 6.35 -2.62
CA LYS A 83 4.88 6.89 -2.21
C LYS A 83 3.76 5.87 -2.37
N ILE A 84 3.67 5.21 -3.54
CA ILE A 84 2.63 4.21 -3.82
C ILE A 84 2.77 3.02 -2.86
N SER A 85 3.99 2.50 -2.70
CA SER A 85 4.25 1.34 -1.85
C SER A 85 3.98 1.63 -0.36
N LEU A 86 4.35 2.83 0.11
CA LEU A 86 4.10 3.24 1.48
C LEU A 86 2.60 3.44 1.76
N ARG A 87 1.87 3.99 0.79
CA ARG A 87 0.40 4.07 0.84
C ARG A 87 -0.21 2.68 0.92
N ASN A 88 0.24 1.73 0.09
CA ASN A 88 -0.25 0.35 0.14
C ASN A 88 0.00 -0.28 1.51
N ARG A 89 1.18 -0.05 2.11
CA ARG A 89 1.50 -0.53 3.47
C ARG A 89 0.57 0.04 4.54
N ALA A 90 0.25 1.34 4.49
CA ALA A 90 -0.70 1.95 5.41
C ALA A 90 -2.06 1.23 5.37
N PHE A 91 -2.58 0.94 4.17
CA PHE A 91 -3.85 0.22 4.02
C PHE A 91 -3.78 -1.24 4.49
N ASP A 92 -2.64 -1.91 4.27
CA ASP A 92 -2.45 -3.27 4.79
C ASP A 92 -2.41 -3.31 6.32
N ILE A 93 -1.94 -2.24 6.98
CA ILE A 93 -2.02 -2.08 8.43
C ILE A 93 -3.48 -1.88 8.86
N LEU A 94 -4.17 -0.88 8.30
CA LEU A 94 -5.56 -0.55 8.64
C LEU A 94 -6.52 -1.73 8.45
N ARG A 95 -6.30 -2.53 7.40
CA ARG A 95 -7.10 -3.73 7.16
C ARG A 95 -6.88 -4.82 8.21
N ARG A 96 -5.64 -4.99 8.68
CA ARG A 96 -5.34 -5.94 9.74
C ARG A 96 -5.98 -5.49 11.05
N GLU A 97 -5.94 -4.19 11.37
CA GLU A 97 -6.64 -3.64 12.54
C GLU A 97 -8.14 -3.92 12.47
N LYS A 98 -8.80 -3.63 11.33
CA LYS A 98 -10.24 -3.96 11.13
C LYS A 98 -10.55 -5.44 11.29
N LYS A 99 -9.68 -6.32 10.77
CA LYS A 99 -9.87 -7.77 10.92
C LYS A 99 -9.74 -8.19 12.39
N ILE A 100 -8.75 -7.66 13.11
CA ILE A 100 -8.58 -7.92 14.54
C ILE A 100 -9.80 -7.45 15.32
N GLU A 101 -10.35 -6.27 14.99
CA GLU A 101 -11.58 -5.76 15.60
C GLU A 101 -12.77 -6.69 15.36
N SER A 102 -13.00 -7.14 14.11
CA SER A 102 -14.08 -8.09 13.84
C SER A 102 -13.91 -9.39 14.62
N VAL A 103 -12.68 -9.92 14.69
CA VAL A 103 -12.37 -11.16 15.40
C VAL A 103 -12.57 -11.00 16.91
N ASN A 104 -12.11 -9.90 17.50
CA ASN A 104 -12.33 -9.59 18.91
C ASN A 104 -13.81 -9.39 19.23
N GLN A 105 -14.59 -8.79 18.32
CA GLN A 105 -16.03 -8.66 18.48
C GLN A 105 -16.72 -10.04 18.49
N TYR A 106 -16.30 -10.98 17.63
CA TYR A 106 -16.78 -12.36 17.66
C TYR A 106 -16.38 -13.10 18.94
N PHE A 107 -15.14 -12.96 19.41
CA PHE A 107 -14.68 -13.62 20.64
C PHE A 107 -15.32 -13.05 21.91
N ASN A 108 -15.61 -11.74 21.94
CA ASN A 108 -16.34 -11.12 23.06
C ASN A 108 -17.85 -11.46 23.05
N GLN A 109 -18.37 -12.06 21.97
CA GLN A 109 -19.78 -12.45 21.84
C GLN A 109 -20.08 -13.85 22.41
N ASP A 110 -19.06 -14.66 22.69
CA ASP A 110 -19.22 -16.00 23.29
C ASP A 110 -19.23 -15.99 24.84
N ASP A 111 -18.96 -14.84 25.48
CA ASP A 111 -18.90 -14.72 26.95
C ASP A 111 -20.07 -13.94 27.59
N GLU A 112 -21.00 -13.36 26.83
CA GLU A 112 -22.24 -12.81 27.38
C GLU A 112 -23.43 -13.12 26.49
N ALA A 113 -24.36 -13.90 27.04
CA ALA A 113 -25.67 -14.13 26.48
C ALA A 113 -26.44 -12.80 26.32
N ASP A 114 -27.22 -12.76 25.23
CA ASP A 114 -28.30 -11.82 24.94
C ASP A 114 -27.88 -10.40 24.55
N ASN A 115 -27.87 -10.12 23.23
CA ASN A 115 -28.51 -8.92 22.69
C ASN A 115 -28.73 -9.04 21.17
N VAL A 116 -30.00 -8.93 20.81
CA VAL A 116 -30.55 -8.83 19.46
C VAL A 116 -30.04 -7.56 18.79
N VAL A 117 -29.52 -7.66 17.55
CA VAL A 117 -29.49 -6.52 16.63
C VAL A 117 -30.17 -6.91 15.33
N ASP A 118 -31.35 -6.34 15.16
CA ASP A 118 -32.21 -6.38 13.97
C ASP A 118 -31.52 -5.68 12.79
N TYR A 119 -31.33 -6.42 11.69
CA TYR A 119 -30.87 -5.90 10.40
C TYR A 119 -32.04 -5.92 9.41
N SER A 120 -33.19 -5.34 9.78
CA SER A 120 -34.32 -5.23 8.87
C SER A 120 -34.26 -3.97 8.00
N ARG A 121 -34.40 -4.23 6.70
CA ARG A 121 -34.98 -3.39 5.63
C ARG A 121 -34.07 -2.35 4.97
N SER A 122 -33.64 -2.71 3.75
CA SER A 122 -33.88 -1.87 2.56
C SER A 122 -33.70 -2.67 1.27
N ARG A 123 -34.80 -2.92 0.55
CA ARG A 123 -34.90 -3.08 -0.91
C ARG A 123 -36.31 -2.59 -1.31
N PRO A 124 -36.47 -1.85 -2.42
CA PRO A 124 -36.16 -2.37 -3.76
C PRO A 124 -35.49 -1.37 -4.71
N ASP A 125 -34.44 -1.83 -5.40
CA ASP A 125 -34.26 -1.66 -6.85
C ASP A 125 -32.96 -2.36 -7.25
N ASP A 126 -32.98 -3.08 -8.38
CA ASP A 126 -31.87 -3.91 -8.89
C ASP A 126 -30.59 -3.11 -9.25
N CYS A 127 -30.59 -1.79 -9.02
CA CYS A 127 -29.42 -0.91 -9.14
C CYS A 127 -28.63 -0.76 -7.82
N ALA A 128 -29.22 -1.12 -6.67
CA ALA A 128 -28.56 -1.05 -5.36
C ALA A 128 -27.61 -2.24 -5.10
N ILE A 129 -27.90 -3.40 -5.68
CA ILE A 129 -27.08 -4.62 -5.53
C ILE A 129 -25.66 -4.38 -6.06
N CYS A 130 -25.56 -3.75 -7.23
CA CYS A 130 -24.29 -3.46 -7.86
C CYS A 130 -23.42 -2.45 -7.09
N ARG A 131 -24.01 -1.62 -6.20
CA ARG A 131 -23.23 -0.68 -5.38
C ARG A 131 -22.65 -1.37 -4.15
N THR A 132 -23.43 -2.21 -3.47
CA THR A 132 -22.98 -2.92 -2.27
C THR A 132 -21.85 -3.91 -2.58
N GLU A 133 -21.97 -4.64 -3.69
CA GLU A 133 -20.96 -5.61 -4.14
C GLU A 133 -19.65 -4.93 -4.57
N VAL A 134 -19.73 -3.77 -5.24
CA VAL A 134 -18.53 -3.01 -5.59
C VAL A 134 -17.87 -2.45 -4.34
N ASP A 135 -18.63 -1.88 -3.41
CA ASP A 135 -18.08 -1.35 -2.15
C ASP A 135 -17.42 -2.45 -1.30
N GLU A 136 -18.02 -3.65 -1.28
CA GLU A 136 -17.47 -4.81 -0.60
C GLU A 136 -16.19 -5.33 -1.31
N PHE A 137 -16.18 -5.39 -2.64
CA PHE A 137 -14.95 -5.69 -3.40
C PHE A 137 -13.82 -4.67 -3.13
N LEU A 138 -14.16 -3.38 -3.12
CA LEU A 138 -13.21 -2.28 -2.85
C LEU A 138 -12.62 -2.38 -1.44
N THR A 139 -13.39 -2.84 -0.44
CA THR A 139 -12.88 -3.06 0.92
C THR A 139 -11.99 -4.30 1.02
N TYR A 140 -12.28 -5.37 0.25
CA TYR A 140 -11.46 -6.59 0.24
C TYR A 140 -10.20 -6.50 -0.62
N CYS A 141 -10.11 -5.62 -1.61
CA CYS A 141 -8.94 -5.46 -2.47
C CYS A 141 -7.86 -4.57 -1.85
N SER A 142 -6.59 -4.97 -1.92
CA SER A 142 -5.47 -4.11 -1.51
C SER A 142 -5.37 -2.92 -2.45
N LEU A 143 -4.78 -1.81 -2.03
CA LEU A 143 -4.58 -0.69 -2.94
C LEU A 143 -3.72 -1.06 -4.16
N PHE A 144 -2.80 -2.03 -4.01
CA PHE A 144 -2.04 -2.53 -5.15
C PHE A 144 -2.95 -3.27 -6.13
N GLU A 145 -3.82 -4.14 -5.62
CA GLU A 145 -4.85 -4.83 -6.41
C GLU A 145 -5.81 -3.84 -7.06
N LEU A 146 -6.27 -2.81 -6.35
CA LEU A 146 -7.10 -1.73 -6.88
C LEU A 146 -6.36 -0.90 -7.92
N SER A 147 -5.07 -0.63 -7.73
CA SER A 147 -4.25 0.11 -8.70
C SER A 147 -4.06 -0.73 -9.98
N VAL A 148 -3.80 -2.02 -9.84
CA VAL A 148 -3.73 -2.94 -10.99
C VAL A 148 -5.10 -3.07 -11.66
N PHE A 149 -6.18 -3.14 -10.89
CA PHE A 149 -7.56 -3.21 -11.37
C PHE A 149 -7.97 -1.93 -12.11
N ASP A 150 -7.66 -0.75 -11.57
CA ASP A 150 -7.92 0.54 -12.20
C ASP A 150 -7.13 0.72 -13.51
N LEU A 151 -5.87 0.26 -13.54
CA LEU A 151 -5.07 0.34 -14.76
C LEU A 151 -5.57 -0.62 -15.84
N ILE A 152 -5.97 -1.85 -15.49
CA ILE A 152 -6.53 -2.79 -16.49
C ILE A 152 -7.89 -2.33 -17.00
N THR A 153 -8.74 -1.72 -16.17
CA THR A 153 -10.05 -1.20 -16.61
C THR A 153 -9.91 0.02 -17.52
N LYS A 154 -8.82 0.79 -17.38
CA LYS A 154 -8.44 1.87 -18.29
C LYS A 154 -7.77 1.40 -19.59
N GLY A 155 -7.61 0.09 -19.77
CA GLY A 155 -7.04 -0.51 -20.99
C GLY A 155 -5.51 -0.47 -21.06
N HIS A 156 -4.82 -0.22 -19.94
CA HIS A 156 -3.35 -0.27 -19.94
C HIS A 156 -2.85 -1.68 -20.23
N THR A 157 -1.75 -1.76 -20.96
CA THR A 157 -1.06 -3.04 -21.18
C THR A 157 -0.30 -3.46 -19.92
N LYS A 158 -0.01 -4.75 -19.77
CA LYS A 158 0.84 -5.22 -18.66
C LYS A 158 2.19 -4.50 -18.66
N THR A 159 2.78 -4.25 -19.82
CA THR A 159 4.06 -3.55 -19.94
C THR A 159 3.98 -2.11 -19.43
N GLU A 160 2.87 -1.40 -19.70
CA GLU A 160 2.63 -0.06 -19.15
C GLU A 160 2.43 -0.11 -17.64
N MET A 161 1.65 -1.06 -17.13
CA MET A 161 1.47 -1.24 -15.70
C MET A 161 2.78 -1.54 -14.99
N ARG A 162 3.67 -2.35 -15.59
CA ARG A 162 5.01 -2.61 -15.05
C ARG A 162 5.82 -1.32 -14.90
N ARG A 163 5.76 -0.44 -15.90
CA ARG A 163 6.43 0.86 -15.86
C ARG A 163 5.83 1.76 -14.77
N ILE A 164 4.51 1.88 -14.74
CA ILE A 164 3.78 2.75 -13.80
C ILE A 164 3.97 2.29 -12.35
N LEU A 165 3.85 0.99 -12.10
CA LEU A 165 3.89 0.40 -10.76
C LEU A 165 5.29 -0.07 -10.35
N ASN A 166 6.28 0.04 -11.25
CA ASN A 166 7.64 -0.48 -11.11
C ASN A 166 7.68 -1.90 -10.50
N CYS A 167 6.97 -2.82 -11.14
CA CYS A 167 6.86 -4.20 -10.69
C CYS A 167 7.02 -5.19 -11.86
N ASP A 168 7.26 -6.45 -11.52
CA ASP A 168 7.35 -7.52 -12.51
C ASP A 168 5.96 -8.00 -12.96
N GLU A 169 5.93 -8.68 -14.10
CA GLU A 169 4.68 -9.19 -14.68
C GLU A 169 3.98 -10.21 -13.77
N ARG A 170 4.72 -11.02 -13.00
CA ARG A 170 4.10 -11.99 -12.07
C ARG A 170 3.40 -11.28 -10.92
N SER A 171 3.93 -10.15 -10.46
CA SER A 171 3.27 -9.32 -9.44
C SER A 171 1.93 -8.78 -9.95
N ILE A 172 1.86 -8.35 -11.21
CA ILE A 172 0.63 -7.91 -11.87
C ILE A 172 -0.35 -9.08 -12.05
N ASP A 173 0.11 -10.21 -12.58
CA ASP A 173 -0.72 -11.40 -12.77
C ASP A 173 -1.25 -11.94 -11.43
N GLY A 174 -0.43 -11.92 -10.39
CA GLY A 174 -0.82 -12.29 -9.04
C GLY A 174 -1.88 -11.34 -8.48
N ALA A 175 -1.75 -10.03 -8.71
CA ALA A 175 -2.78 -9.05 -8.33
C ALA A 175 -4.08 -9.28 -9.10
N LEU A 176 -4.03 -9.44 -10.43
CA LEU A 176 -5.21 -9.74 -11.26
C LEU A 176 -5.90 -11.03 -10.84
N ASN A 177 -5.13 -12.08 -10.52
CA ASN A 177 -5.70 -13.35 -10.04
C ASN A 177 -6.40 -13.18 -8.69
N ARG A 178 -5.80 -12.42 -7.75
CA ARG A 178 -6.44 -12.10 -6.47
C ARG A 178 -7.69 -11.24 -6.66
N CYS A 179 -7.66 -10.23 -7.55
CA CYS A 179 -8.83 -9.44 -7.91
C CYS A 179 -9.94 -10.34 -8.45
N ARG A 180 -9.66 -11.22 -9.42
CA ARG A 180 -10.66 -12.16 -9.96
C ARG A 180 -11.26 -13.06 -8.89
N LYS A 181 -10.44 -13.60 -7.98
CA LYS A 181 -10.92 -14.43 -6.86
C LYS A 181 -11.85 -13.65 -5.93
N LYS A 182 -11.48 -12.41 -5.58
CA LYS A 182 -12.29 -11.53 -4.72
C LYS A 182 -13.59 -11.12 -5.40
N LEU A 183 -13.55 -10.76 -6.68
CA LEU A 183 -14.73 -10.42 -7.45
C LEU A 183 -15.73 -11.58 -7.50
N LYS A 184 -15.25 -12.82 -7.68
CA LYS A 184 -16.09 -14.03 -7.64
C LYS A 184 -16.71 -14.32 -6.27
N LEU A 185 -16.09 -13.86 -5.19
CA LEU A 185 -16.64 -14.04 -3.85
C LEU A 185 -17.78 -13.07 -3.58
N VAL A 186 -17.69 -11.86 -4.15
CA VAL A 186 -18.65 -10.78 -3.91
C VAL A 186 -19.84 -10.83 -4.88
N LEU A 187 -19.64 -11.26 -6.13
CA LEU A 187 -20.71 -11.42 -7.14
C LEU A 187 -21.48 -12.75 -6.99
N LYS A 188 -21.76 -13.20 -5.77
CA LYS A 188 -22.40 -14.49 -5.48
C LYS A 188 -23.90 -14.37 -5.27
#